data_AF-A0A1Q5I578-F1
#
_entry.id   AF-A0A1Q5I578-F1
#
_cell.length_a   1.000
_cell.length_b   1.000
_cell.length_c   1.000
_cell.angle_alpha   90.00
_cell.angle_beta   90.00
_cell.angle_gamma   90.00
#
_symmetry.space_group_name_H-M   'P 1'
#
loop_
_entity.id
_entity.type
_entity.pdbx_description
1 polymer ?
#
loop_
_entity_poly.entity_id
_entity_poly.type
_entity_poly.pdbx_seq_one_letter_code
_entity_poly.pdbx_strand_id
1 'polypeptide(L)'
;MTAQQPPRVPAAVAAVVATQALTRLGHRITTEEASILGRATVEALAADGWTIAPTPAGVRRLSQVSPALWEHDLPVLAGLARGRTAREIATEMDTPEPTVRQRIARLLGRTGAANSAELLAIAYQSGWMAALAPEPRGPITLTQQQLQILALIADGLDNTAIADVLGMPLNTAIGHMRRVYAALDATRPGQRNHSSRCLAVALAYQHGLLPFPARPATPAA
;
A
#
# COMPACT_ATOMS: atom_id res chain seq x y z
N MET A 1 25.20 -6.44 -31.88
CA MET A 1 24.33 -6.70 -30.72
C MET A 1 24.48 -5.53 -29.76
N THR A 2 23.72 -4.47 -29.99
CA THR A 2 23.82 -3.20 -29.25
C THR A 2 23.05 -3.34 -27.93
N ALA A 3 23.76 -3.25 -26.80
CA ALA A 3 23.14 -3.25 -25.48
C ALA A 3 22.24 -2.02 -25.35
N GLN A 4 20.93 -2.26 -25.21
CA GLN A 4 19.93 -1.21 -25.09
C GLN A 4 20.01 -0.64 -23.66
N GLN A 5 20.64 0.52 -23.54
CA GLN A 5 20.77 1.26 -22.29
C GLN A 5 19.37 1.59 -21.74
N PRO A 6 19.08 1.38 -20.45
CA PRO A 6 17.73 1.58 -19.91
C PRO A 6 17.28 3.03 -20.12
N PRO A 7 16.00 3.26 -20.46
CA PRO A 7 15.48 4.60 -20.69
C PRO A 7 15.64 5.46 -19.42
N ARG A 8 16.07 6.71 -19.59
CA ARG A 8 16.07 7.69 -18.50
C ARG A 8 14.65 7.82 -17.96
N VAL A 9 14.48 7.89 -16.64
CA VAL A 9 13.17 7.87 -15.94
C VAL A 9 12.10 8.80 -16.57
N PRO A 10 12.42 10.04 -16.98
CA PRO A 10 11.45 10.90 -17.69
C PRO A 10 10.92 10.31 -19.01
N ALA A 11 11.76 9.61 -19.77
CA ALA A 11 11.36 8.96 -21.02
C ALA A 11 10.47 7.75 -20.77
N ALA A 12 10.70 7.02 -19.68
CA ALA A 12 9.84 5.90 -19.29
C ALA A 12 8.43 6.38 -18.91
N VAL A 13 8.32 7.49 -18.15
CA VAL A 13 7.02 8.08 -17.81
C VAL A 13 6.28 8.60 -19.04
N ALA A 14 6.98 9.27 -19.96
CA ALA A 14 6.39 9.71 -21.22
C ALA A 14 5.78 8.53 -22.02
N ALA A 15 6.49 7.39 -22.07
CA ALA A 15 6.00 6.18 -22.75
C ALA A 15 4.76 5.56 -22.06
N VAL A 16 4.69 5.60 -20.73
CA VAL A 16 3.50 5.16 -19.97
C VAL A 16 2.31 6.05 -20.29
N VAL A 17 2.48 7.37 -20.28
CA VAL A 17 1.40 8.33 -20.62
C VAL A 17 0.91 8.09 -22.05
N ALA A 18 1.81 7.88 -23.01
CA ALA A 18 1.46 7.55 -24.38
C ALA A 18 0.63 6.26 -24.48
N THR A 19 1.04 5.21 -23.77
CA THR A 19 0.32 3.92 -23.73
C THR A 19 -1.08 4.08 -23.13
N GLN A 20 -1.22 4.89 -22.08
CA GLN A 20 -2.52 5.16 -21.46
C GLN A 20 -3.43 6.00 -22.37
N ALA A 21 -2.87 6.96 -23.11
CA ALA A 21 -3.62 7.73 -24.09
C ALA A 21 -4.19 6.84 -25.20
N LEU A 22 -3.36 5.95 -25.77
CA LEU A 22 -3.81 4.95 -26.75
C LEU A 22 -4.89 4.03 -26.17
N THR A 23 -4.71 3.58 -24.92
CA THR A 23 -5.68 2.70 -24.25
C THR A 23 -7.05 3.37 -24.10
N ARG A 24 -7.09 4.66 -23.74
CA ARG A 24 -8.34 5.39 -23.46
C ARG A 24 -9.00 5.96 -24.70
N LEU A 25 -8.21 6.41 -25.66
CA LEU A 25 -8.70 7.12 -26.85
C LEU A 25 -8.79 6.20 -28.07
N GLY A 26 -8.13 5.04 -28.05
CA GLY A 26 -8.18 4.03 -29.10
C GLY A 26 -7.81 4.64 -30.46
N HIS A 27 -8.68 4.43 -31.45
CA HIS A 27 -8.51 4.91 -32.82
C HIS A 27 -8.65 6.44 -32.98
N ARG A 28 -8.98 7.18 -31.92
CA ARG A 28 -9.09 8.66 -31.94
C ARG A 28 -7.74 9.37 -31.82
N ILE A 29 -6.66 8.63 -31.58
CA ILE A 29 -5.31 9.14 -31.50
C ILE A 29 -4.36 8.15 -32.17
N THR A 30 -3.38 8.65 -32.88
CA THR A 30 -2.31 7.83 -33.46
C THR A 30 -1.22 7.53 -32.42
N THR A 31 -0.42 6.50 -32.68
CA THR A 31 0.74 6.17 -31.83
C THR A 31 1.75 7.32 -31.73
N GLU A 32 1.90 8.10 -32.81
CA GLU A 32 2.79 9.26 -32.86
C GLU A 32 2.26 10.41 -31.99
N GLU A 33 0.98 10.76 -32.13
CA GLU A 33 0.32 11.79 -31.31
C GLU A 33 0.34 11.42 -29.82
N ALA A 34 0.11 10.15 -29.49
CA ALA A 34 0.21 9.67 -28.12
C ALA A 34 1.64 9.81 -27.56
N SER A 35 2.65 9.57 -28.38
CA SER A 35 4.06 9.73 -28.00
C SER A 35 4.44 11.20 -27.79
N ILE A 36 3.91 12.11 -28.62
CA ILE A 36 4.07 13.56 -28.47
C ILE A 36 3.41 14.01 -27.17
N LEU A 37 2.18 13.58 -26.91
CA LEU A 37 1.44 13.90 -25.69
C LEU A 37 2.20 13.44 -24.43
N GLY A 38 2.78 12.24 -24.46
CA GLY A 38 3.58 11.73 -23.36
C GLY A 38 4.80 12.59 -23.03
N ARG A 39 5.56 13.02 -24.05
CA ARG A 39 6.72 13.90 -23.85
C ARG A 39 6.30 15.29 -23.38
N ALA A 40 5.31 15.90 -24.03
CA ALA A 40 4.82 17.23 -23.67
C ALA A 40 4.31 17.27 -22.22
N THR A 41 3.67 16.20 -21.75
CA THR A 41 3.22 16.08 -20.36
C THR A 41 4.39 16.11 -19.38
N VAL A 42 5.45 15.36 -19.66
CA VAL A 42 6.66 15.31 -18.81
C VAL A 42 7.39 16.64 -18.80
N GLU A 43 7.48 17.31 -19.95
CA GLU A 43 8.09 18.65 -20.08
C GLU A 43 7.29 19.71 -19.31
N ALA A 44 5.96 19.69 -19.40
CA ALA A 44 5.10 20.61 -18.66
C ALA A 44 5.25 20.42 -17.14
N LEU A 45 5.26 19.18 -16.66
CA LEU A 45 5.49 18.86 -15.25
C LEU A 45 6.85 19.39 -14.76
N ALA A 46 7.90 19.22 -15.56
CA ALA A 46 9.23 19.72 -15.23
C ALA A 46 9.27 21.27 -15.19
N ALA A 47 8.58 21.94 -16.12
CA ALA A 47 8.47 23.39 -16.13
C ALA A 47 7.75 23.94 -14.89
N ASP A 48 6.75 23.22 -14.39
CA ASP A 48 6.04 23.51 -13.13
C ASP A 48 6.86 23.14 -11.86
N GLY A 49 8.10 22.68 -12.03
CA GLY A 49 9.01 22.36 -10.91
C GLY A 49 8.85 20.94 -10.34
N TRP A 50 8.07 20.06 -10.98
CA TRP A 50 7.93 18.68 -10.54
C TRP A 50 9.16 17.85 -10.92
N THR A 51 9.65 17.04 -9.98
CA THR A 51 10.76 16.11 -10.21
C THR A 51 10.27 14.66 -10.28
N ILE A 52 10.56 13.98 -11.39
CA ILE A 52 10.23 12.56 -11.59
C ILE A 52 11.48 11.74 -11.26
N ALA A 53 11.54 11.23 -10.04
CA ALA A 53 12.59 10.33 -9.58
C ALA A 53 12.13 8.86 -9.70
N PRO A 54 13.05 7.90 -9.93
CA PRO A 54 12.71 6.50 -9.75
C PRO A 54 12.29 6.30 -8.30
N THR A 55 11.14 5.69 -8.09
CA THR A 55 10.76 5.23 -6.75
C THR A 55 11.87 4.30 -6.24
N PRO A 56 12.28 4.39 -4.96
CA PRO A 56 13.21 3.43 -4.39
C PRO A 56 12.76 2.02 -4.74
N ALA A 57 13.70 1.16 -5.17
CA ALA A 57 13.41 -0.23 -5.47
C ALA A 57 12.66 -0.85 -4.29
N GLY A 58 11.41 -1.26 -4.50
CA GLY A 58 10.53 -1.78 -3.46
C GLY A 58 9.26 -0.97 -3.18
N VAL A 59 9.17 0.28 -3.63
CA VAL A 59 7.93 1.07 -3.49
C VAL A 59 7.06 0.88 -4.73
N ARG A 60 6.14 -0.08 -4.68
CA ARG A 60 5.12 -0.25 -5.72
C ARG A 60 4.03 0.79 -5.52
N ARG A 61 3.75 1.61 -6.54
CA ARG A 61 2.47 2.33 -6.60
C ARG A 61 1.96 2.47 -8.02
N LEU A 62 0.93 1.67 -8.32
CA LEU A 62 -0.30 2.02 -9.04
C LEU A 62 -1.29 0.86 -8.81
N SER A 63 -2.32 1.07 -7.99
CA SER A 63 -3.35 0.07 -7.74
C SER A 63 -4.71 0.68 -8.05
N GLN A 64 -5.17 0.59 -9.30
CA GLN A 64 -6.62 0.59 -9.55
C GLN A 64 -7.15 -0.74 -9.03
N VAL A 65 -7.45 -0.78 -7.73
CA VAL A 65 -8.08 -1.92 -7.10
C VAL A 65 -9.58 -1.76 -7.31
N SER A 66 -10.11 -2.47 -8.31
CA SER A 66 -11.51 -2.89 -8.28
C SER A 66 -11.66 -4.38 -8.60
N PRO A 67 -11.01 -5.30 -7.86
CA PRO A 67 -11.58 -6.62 -7.71
C PRO A 67 -12.81 -6.49 -6.82
N ALA A 68 -13.99 -6.87 -7.33
CA ALA A 68 -15.22 -6.95 -6.53
C ALA A 68 -14.96 -7.83 -5.30
N LEU A 69 -15.01 -7.26 -4.09
CA LEU A 69 -14.88 -8.05 -2.86
C LEU A 69 -15.98 -9.10 -2.79
N TRP A 70 -15.61 -10.30 -2.36
CA TRP A 70 -16.60 -11.32 -2.02
C TRP A 70 -17.08 -11.10 -0.58
N GLU A 71 -18.29 -11.57 -0.26
CA GLU A 71 -18.91 -11.37 1.06
C GLU A 71 -18.01 -11.82 2.22
N HIS A 72 -17.22 -12.87 2.01
CA HIS A 72 -16.31 -13.42 3.01
C HIS A 72 -14.94 -12.73 3.10
N ASP A 73 -14.61 -11.80 2.20
CA ASP A 73 -13.33 -11.10 2.21
C ASP A 73 -13.28 -10.06 3.35
N LEU A 74 -14.40 -9.38 3.62
CA LEU A 74 -14.50 -8.35 4.65
C LEU A 74 -14.25 -8.87 6.08
N PRO A 75 -14.86 -9.98 6.53
CA PRO A 75 -14.55 -10.53 7.86
C PRO A 75 -13.08 -10.92 8.03
N VAL A 76 -12.44 -11.45 6.98
CA VAL A 76 -11.01 -11.79 7.00
C VAL A 76 -10.16 -10.53 7.14
N LEU A 77 -10.42 -9.49 6.34
CA LEU A 77 -9.72 -8.21 6.43
C LEU A 77 -9.93 -7.54 7.80
N ALA A 78 -11.15 -7.57 8.33
CA ALA A 78 -11.46 -7.06 9.66
C ALA A 78 -10.72 -7.81 10.77
N GLY A 79 -10.66 -9.14 10.69
CA GLY A 79 -9.88 -9.95 11.62
C GLY A 79 -8.38 -9.63 11.59
N LEU A 80 -7.81 -9.51 10.38
CA LEU A 80 -6.41 -9.10 10.20
C LEU A 80 -6.16 -7.69 10.74
N ALA A 81 -7.08 -6.75 10.49
CA ALA A 81 -6.99 -5.37 10.99
C ALA A 81 -7.02 -5.31 12.52
N ARG A 82 -7.71 -6.24 13.19
CA ARG A 82 -7.69 -6.40 14.65
C ARG A 82 -6.49 -7.17 15.19
N GLY A 83 -5.54 -7.52 14.32
CA GLY A 83 -4.33 -8.24 14.67
C GLY A 83 -4.54 -9.73 14.96
N ARG A 84 -5.68 -10.31 14.57
CA ARG A 84 -5.97 -11.73 14.73
C ARG A 84 -5.16 -12.58 13.75
N THR A 85 -4.83 -13.79 14.17
CA THR A 85 -4.20 -14.83 13.35
C THR A 85 -5.23 -15.54 12.47
N ALA A 86 -4.79 -16.22 11.41
CA ALA A 86 -5.68 -17.01 10.55
C ALA A 86 -6.52 -18.04 11.34
N ARG A 87 -5.94 -18.62 12.41
CA ARG A 87 -6.62 -19.54 13.33
C ARG A 87 -7.72 -18.86 14.13
N GLU A 88 -7.45 -17.69 14.70
CA GLU A 88 -8.44 -16.93 15.49
C GLU A 88 -9.59 -16.42 14.60
N ILE A 89 -9.26 -15.95 13.39
CA ILE A 89 -10.25 -15.57 12.37
C ILE A 89 -11.11 -16.77 11.98
N ALA A 90 -10.50 -17.93 11.76
CA ALA A 90 -11.18 -19.17 11.45
C ALA A 90 -12.18 -19.58 12.55
N THR A 91 -11.77 -19.50 13.82
CA THR A 91 -12.65 -19.76 14.96
C THR A 91 -13.85 -18.80 15.00
N GLU A 92 -13.62 -17.51 14.79
CA GLU A 92 -14.71 -16.51 14.81
C GLU A 92 -15.67 -16.64 13.63
N MET A 93 -15.17 -17.06 12.47
CA MET A 93 -15.96 -17.24 11.25
C MET A 93 -16.60 -18.64 11.14
N ASP A 94 -16.43 -19.51 12.15
CA ASP A 94 -16.80 -20.93 12.10
C ASP A 94 -16.38 -21.62 10.79
N THR A 95 -15.12 -21.40 10.39
CA THR A 95 -14.55 -21.85 9.12
C THR A 95 -13.20 -22.52 9.36
N PRO A 96 -12.79 -23.55 8.59
CA PRO A 96 -11.47 -24.16 8.76
C PRO A 96 -10.31 -23.17 8.53
N GLU A 97 -9.26 -23.25 9.36
CA GLU A 97 -8.05 -22.41 9.22
C GLU A 97 -7.41 -22.46 7.81
N PRO A 98 -7.27 -23.63 7.14
CA PRO A 98 -6.74 -23.68 5.78
C PRO A 98 -7.56 -22.85 4.78
N THR A 99 -8.88 -22.79 4.96
CA THR A 99 -9.77 -21.98 4.12
C THR A 99 -9.52 -20.48 4.32
N VAL A 100 -9.33 -20.03 5.56
CA VAL A 100 -8.96 -18.63 5.84
C VAL A 100 -7.60 -18.30 5.23
N ARG A 101 -6.60 -19.17 5.37
CA ARG A 101 -5.27 -18.98 4.73
C ARG A 101 -5.38 -18.89 3.21
N GLN A 102 -6.19 -19.76 2.59
CA GLN A 102 -6.43 -19.72 1.15
C GLN A 102 -7.13 -18.42 0.73
N ARG A 103 -8.11 -17.92 1.50
CA ARG A 103 -8.77 -16.63 1.25
C ARG A 103 -7.77 -15.48 1.32
N ILE A 104 -6.90 -15.44 2.33
CA ILE A 104 -5.83 -14.43 2.43
C ILE A 104 -4.90 -14.51 1.21
N ALA A 105 -4.45 -15.71 0.82
CA ALA A 105 -3.58 -15.88 -0.35
C ALA A 105 -4.25 -15.41 -1.65
N ARG A 106 -5.55 -15.69 -1.83
CA ARG A 106 -6.33 -15.19 -2.98
C ARG A 106 -6.46 -13.68 -2.96
N LEU A 107 -6.70 -13.07 -1.81
CA LEU A 107 -6.75 -11.61 -1.66
C LEU A 107 -5.41 -10.98 -2.06
N LEU A 108 -4.29 -11.50 -1.54
CA LEU A 108 -2.94 -11.06 -1.92
C LEU A 108 -2.70 -11.18 -3.43
N GLY A 109 -3.07 -12.33 -4.03
CA GLY A 109 -2.92 -12.54 -5.48
C GLY A 109 -3.78 -11.59 -6.32
N ARG A 110 -5.00 -11.28 -5.87
CA ARG A 110 -5.94 -10.37 -6.57
C ARG A 110 -5.56 -8.91 -6.43
N THR A 111 -5.03 -8.49 -5.29
CA THR A 111 -4.62 -7.09 -5.04
C THR A 111 -3.17 -6.82 -5.45
N GLY A 112 -2.37 -7.86 -5.63
CA GLY A 112 -0.93 -7.75 -5.88
C GLY A 112 -0.12 -7.35 -4.66
N ALA A 113 -0.71 -7.37 -3.46
CA ALA A 113 0.01 -7.08 -2.22
C ALA A 113 1.06 -8.16 -1.93
N ALA A 114 2.25 -7.73 -1.53
CA ALA A 114 3.34 -8.58 -1.11
C ALA A 114 3.06 -9.30 0.20
N ASN A 115 2.30 -8.67 1.11
CA ASN A 115 1.94 -9.25 2.40
C ASN A 115 0.63 -8.68 2.97
N SER A 116 0.17 -9.26 4.09
CA SER A 116 -1.07 -8.87 4.75
C SER A 116 -1.11 -7.41 5.24
N ALA A 117 0.04 -6.79 5.55
CA ALA A 117 0.09 -5.40 5.97
C ALA A 117 -0.20 -4.46 4.79
N GLU A 118 0.41 -4.73 3.63
CA GLU A 118 0.11 -4.02 2.38
C GLU A 118 -1.32 -4.27 1.92
N LEU A 119 -1.83 -5.50 2.06
CA LEU A 119 -3.22 -5.81 1.75
C LEU A 119 -4.19 -4.93 2.55
N LEU A 120 -3.92 -4.69 3.84
CA LEU A 120 -4.74 -3.79 4.65
C LEU A 120 -4.60 -2.34 4.22
N ALA A 121 -3.39 -1.88 3.89
CA ALA A 121 -3.20 -0.55 3.33
C ALA A 121 -4.07 -0.37 2.08
N ILE A 122 -4.02 -1.30 1.12
CA ILE A 122 -4.88 -1.31 -0.06
C ILE A 122 -6.36 -1.29 0.32
N ALA A 123 -6.78 -2.11 1.30
CA ALA A 123 -8.18 -2.18 1.72
C ALA A 123 -8.69 -0.87 2.34
N TYR A 124 -7.90 -0.19 3.16
CA TYR A 124 -8.25 1.13 3.71
C TYR A 124 -8.27 2.20 2.62
N GLN A 125 -7.25 2.23 1.76
CA GLN A 125 -7.16 3.19 0.66
C GLN A 125 -8.29 3.03 -0.37
N SER A 126 -8.75 1.79 -0.60
CA SER A 126 -9.87 1.48 -1.50
C SER A 126 -11.25 1.72 -0.86
N GLY A 127 -11.29 2.08 0.43
CA GLY A 127 -12.53 2.32 1.18
C GLY A 127 -13.29 1.06 1.60
N TRP A 128 -12.72 -0.13 1.41
CA TRP A 128 -13.36 -1.40 1.80
C TRP A 128 -13.56 -1.51 3.31
N MET A 129 -12.67 -0.90 4.08
CA MET A 129 -12.69 -0.90 5.54
C MET A 129 -13.46 0.30 6.12
N ALA A 130 -14.18 1.08 5.31
CA ALA A 130 -14.86 2.29 5.77
C ALA A 130 -15.97 2.01 6.81
N ALA A 131 -16.59 0.83 6.75
CA ALA A 131 -17.60 0.40 7.72
C ALA A 131 -17.00 -0.25 8.99
N LEU A 132 -15.68 -0.48 9.03
CA LEU A 132 -15.05 -1.03 10.22
C LEU A 132 -14.95 0.06 11.29
N ALA A 133 -15.62 -0.16 12.43
CA ALA A 133 -15.50 0.72 13.57
C ALA A 133 -14.01 0.83 14.01
N PRO A 134 -13.48 2.06 14.19
CA PRO A 134 -12.13 2.25 14.70
C PRO A 134 -11.97 1.57 16.06
N GLU A 135 -10.82 0.96 16.30
CA GLU A 135 -10.51 0.41 17.62
C GLU A 135 -10.32 1.58 18.61
N PRO A 136 -10.96 1.55 19.80
CA PRO A 136 -10.89 2.65 20.74
C PRO A 136 -9.47 2.81 21.28
N ARG A 137 -8.84 3.95 20.98
CA ARG A 137 -7.48 4.29 21.42
C ARG A 137 -7.41 5.75 21.84
N GLY A 138 -6.56 6.04 22.82
CA GLY A 138 -6.19 7.41 23.15
C GLY A 138 -5.43 8.09 22.00
N PRO A 139 -5.23 9.42 22.05
CA PRO A 139 -4.48 10.14 21.03
C PRO A 139 -3.04 9.60 20.93
N ILE A 140 -2.65 9.16 19.73
CA ILE A 140 -1.32 8.62 19.44
C ILE A 140 -0.52 9.70 18.71
N THR A 141 0.66 10.04 19.23
CA THR A 141 1.61 10.93 18.53
C THR A 141 2.85 10.13 18.18
N LEU A 142 3.16 10.04 16.89
CA LEU A 142 4.37 9.42 16.37
C LEU A 142 5.35 10.50 15.90
N THR A 143 6.65 10.23 16.04
CA THR A 143 7.69 11.07 15.42
C THR A 143 7.68 10.91 13.91
N GLN A 144 8.28 11.87 13.18
CA GLN A 144 8.41 11.79 11.72
C GLN A 144 9.12 10.49 11.26
N GLN A 145 10.15 10.07 12.00
CA GLN A 145 10.84 8.81 11.70
C GLN A 145 9.93 7.58 11.92
N GLN A 146 9.09 7.60 12.95
CA GLN A 146 8.13 6.53 13.21
C GLN A 146 7.03 6.47 12.14
N LEU A 147 6.56 7.64 11.67
CA LEU A 147 5.61 7.74 10.56
C LEU A 147 6.22 7.20 9.26
N GLN A 148 7.48 7.52 8.98
CA GLN A 148 8.19 6.99 7.81
C GLN A 148 8.28 5.47 7.83
N ILE A 149 8.65 4.88 8.97
CA ILE A 149 8.69 3.42 9.14
C ILE A 149 7.30 2.82 8.94
N LEU A 150 6.26 3.45 9.50
CA LEU A 150 4.88 2.98 9.38
C LEU A 150 4.39 3.02 7.93
N ALA A 151 4.78 4.05 7.16
CA ALA A 151 4.50 4.13 5.73
C ALA A 151 5.19 3.00 4.96
N LEU A 152 6.46 2.71 5.23
CA LEU A 152 7.18 1.59 4.58
C LEU A 152 6.57 0.22 4.94
N ILE A 153 6.07 0.06 6.16
CA ILE A 153 5.32 -1.15 6.56
C ILE A 153 4.01 -1.26 5.75
N ALA A 154 3.29 -0.15 5.59
CA ALA A 154 2.06 -0.09 4.80
C ALA A 154 2.30 -0.32 3.30
N ASP A 155 3.48 0.05 2.79
CA ASP A 155 3.94 -0.25 1.42
C ASP A 155 4.40 -1.71 1.25
N GLY A 156 4.31 -2.54 2.30
CA GLY A 156 4.59 -3.97 2.21
C GLY A 156 6.06 -4.36 2.31
N LEU A 157 6.96 -3.45 2.66
CA LEU A 157 8.37 -3.78 2.78
C LEU A 157 8.64 -4.71 3.97
N ASP A 158 9.50 -5.70 3.77
CA ASP A 158 10.00 -6.55 4.86
C ASP A 158 11.05 -5.81 5.71
N ASN A 159 11.54 -6.46 6.77
CA ASN A 159 12.47 -5.80 7.71
C ASN A 159 13.80 -5.42 7.04
N THR A 160 14.27 -6.23 6.10
CA THR A 160 15.54 -6.01 5.39
C THR A 160 15.38 -4.84 4.42
N ALA A 161 14.32 -4.84 3.62
CA ALA A 161 14.01 -3.75 2.70
C ALA A 161 13.79 -2.42 3.44
N ILE A 162 13.11 -2.44 4.61
CA ILE A 162 12.97 -1.24 5.45
C ILE A 162 14.34 -0.74 5.92
N ALA A 163 15.21 -1.64 6.38
CA ALA A 163 16.55 -1.28 6.84
C ALA A 163 17.38 -0.66 5.71
N ASP A 164 17.33 -1.26 4.53
CA ASP A 164 18.04 -0.80 3.33
C ASP A 164 17.54 0.58 2.88
N VAL A 165 16.22 0.78 2.79
CA VAL A 165 15.61 2.06 2.40
C VAL A 165 15.96 3.18 3.39
N LEU A 166 16.05 2.87 4.68
CA LEU A 166 16.40 3.83 5.72
C LEU A 166 17.91 4.00 5.91
N GLY A 167 18.74 3.25 5.17
CA GLY A 167 20.19 3.31 5.29
C GLY A 167 20.71 2.94 6.68
N MET A 168 20.06 2.02 7.38
CA MET A 168 20.41 1.64 8.76
C MET A 168 20.54 0.13 8.95
N PRO A 169 21.25 -0.34 9.99
CA PRO A 169 21.35 -1.77 10.26
C PRO A 169 19.98 -2.41 10.56
N LEU A 170 19.78 -3.67 10.11
CA LEU A 170 18.55 -4.43 10.31
C LEU A 170 18.08 -4.47 11.77
N ASN A 171 18.99 -4.70 12.72
CA ASN A 171 18.65 -4.73 14.14
C ASN A 171 18.15 -3.37 14.66
N THR A 172 18.70 -2.29 14.12
CA THR A 172 18.25 -0.92 14.43
C THR A 172 16.86 -0.69 13.88
N ALA A 173 16.60 -1.08 12.62
CA ALA A 173 15.27 -1.01 12.01
C ALA A 173 14.23 -1.79 12.82
N ILE A 174 14.54 -3.04 13.21
CA ILE A 174 13.68 -3.86 14.08
C ILE A 174 13.41 -3.15 15.42
N GLY A 175 14.43 -2.56 16.03
CA GLY A 175 14.30 -1.78 17.27
C GLY A 175 13.39 -0.55 17.11
N HIS A 176 13.47 0.15 15.98
CA HIS A 176 12.53 1.25 15.68
C HIS A 176 11.11 0.74 15.44
N MET A 177 10.92 -0.36 14.69
CA MET A 177 9.61 -0.96 14.45
C MET A 177 8.94 -1.40 15.75
N ARG A 178 9.69 -1.99 16.70
CA ARG A 178 9.17 -2.32 18.03
C ARG A 178 8.67 -1.10 18.79
N ARG A 179 9.39 0.03 18.70
CA ARG A 179 8.95 1.30 19.28
C ARG A 179 7.70 1.85 18.61
N VAL A 180 7.57 1.72 17.28
CA VAL A 180 6.34 2.06 16.55
C VAL A 180 5.18 1.21 17.04
N TYR A 181 5.34 -0.11 17.15
CA TYR A 181 4.29 -0.99 17.64
C TYR A 181 3.90 -0.70 19.09
N ALA A 182 4.87 -0.41 19.96
CA ALA A 182 4.60 -0.03 21.34
C ALA A 182 3.86 1.31 21.43
N ALA A 183 4.24 2.31 20.63
CA ALA A 183 3.57 3.61 20.60
C ALA A 183 2.14 3.53 20.06
N LEU A 184 1.89 2.65 19.09
CA LEU A 184 0.53 2.34 18.60
C LEU A 184 -0.24 1.40 19.53
N ASP A 185 0.45 0.80 20.52
CA ASP A 185 0.03 -0.39 21.25
C ASP A 185 -0.61 -1.46 20.32
N ALA A 186 0.07 -1.71 19.21
CA ALA A 186 -0.27 -2.71 18.19
C ALA A 186 0.05 -4.15 18.64
N THR A 187 -0.21 -4.44 19.91
CA THR A 187 -0.05 -5.73 20.55
C THR A 187 -1.22 -6.63 20.17
N ARG A 188 -0.96 -7.91 19.90
CA ARG A 188 -2.00 -8.87 19.56
C ARG A 188 -2.95 -9.07 20.75
N PRO A 189 -4.27 -9.20 20.49
CA PRO A 189 -5.23 -9.57 21.53
C PRO A 189 -4.78 -10.85 22.25
N GLY A 190 -4.74 -10.81 23.59
CA GLY A 190 -4.34 -11.96 24.41
C GLY A 190 -2.85 -12.34 24.39
N GLN A 191 -1.99 -11.67 23.60
CA GLN A 191 -0.56 -11.97 23.53
C GLN A 191 0.31 -10.72 23.73
N ARG A 192 0.62 -10.41 24.99
CA ARG A 192 1.33 -9.19 25.41
C ARG A 192 2.71 -8.96 24.75
N ASN A 193 3.37 -10.01 24.28
CA ASN A 193 4.72 -9.95 23.71
C ASN A 193 4.76 -10.01 22.17
N HIS A 194 3.61 -10.11 21.51
CA HIS A 194 3.55 -10.27 20.06
C HIS A 194 2.82 -9.08 19.44
N SER A 195 3.56 -8.27 18.68
CA SER A 195 2.96 -7.18 17.90
C SER A 195 2.42 -7.69 16.56
N SER A 196 1.43 -6.99 16.01
CA SER A 196 0.88 -7.27 14.69
C SER A 196 1.15 -6.11 13.73
N ARG A 197 1.87 -6.38 12.64
CA ARG A 197 2.07 -5.41 11.54
C ARG A 197 0.75 -4.97 10.94
N CYS A 198 -0.19 -5.91 10.82
CA CYS A 198 -1.52 -5.66 10.30
C CYS A 198 -2.31 -4.68 11.19
N LEU A 199 -2.28 -4.91 12.51
CA LEU A 199 -2.90 -4.00 13.47
C LEU A 199 -2.25 -2.62 13.45
N ALA A 200 -0.90 -2.56 13.36
CA ALA A 200 -0.20 -1.28 13.26
C ALA A 200 -0.64 -0.46 12.04
N VAL A 201 -0.74 -1.09 10.86
CA VAL A 201 -1.24 -0.43 9.64
C VAL A 201 -2.72 -0.03 9.79
N ALA A 202 -3.56 -0.89 10.37
CA ALA A 202 -4.96 -0.57 10.60
C ALA A 202 -5.12 0.66 11.51
N LEU A 203 -4.43 0.69 12.65
CA LEU A 203 -4.41 1.83 13.56
C LEU A 203 -3.88 3.10 12.89
N ALA A 204 -2.89 2.96 12.00
CA ALA A 204 -2.36 4.08 11.25
C ALA A 204 -3.44 4.79 10.42
N TYR A 205 -4.28 4.03 9.71
CA TYR A 205 -5.37 4.59 8.92
C TYR A 205 -6.55 5.03 9.78
N GLN A 206 -6.94 4.23 10.79
CA GLN A 206 -8.06 4.53 11.67
C GLN A 206 -7.88 5.85 12.45
N HIS A 207 -6.63 6.18 12.82
CA HIS A 207 -6.31 7.41 13.55
C HIS A 207 -5.72 8.52 12.66
N GLY A 208 -5.76 8.37 11.33
CA GLY A 208 -5.29 9.40 10.40
C GLY A 208 -3.79 9.68 10.44
N LEU A 209 -2.98 8.75 10.94
CA LEU A 209 -1.51 8.84 10.96
C LEU A 209 -0.92 8.60 9.56
N LEU A 210 -1.59 7.78 8.74
CA LEU A 210 -1.30 7.65 7.31
C LEU A 210 -2.44 8.25 6.48
N PRO A 211 -2.12 9.01 5.42
CA PRO A 211 -3.15 9.61 4.59
C PRO A 211 -3.85 8.54 3.74
N PHE A 212 -5.17 8.68 3.60
CA PHE A 212 -5.87 8.07 2.48
C PHE A 212 -5.40 8.78 1.20
N PRO A 213 -5.11 8.06 0.10
CA PRO A 213 -4.90 8.71 -1.18
C PRO A 213 -6.17 9.51 -1.48
N ALA A 214 -6.02 10.82 -1.72
CA ALA A 214 -7.15 11.68 -2.03
C ALA A 214 -7.94 11.03 -3.18
N ARG A 215 -9.23 10.73 -2.93
CA ARG A 215 -10.15 10.40 -4.01
C ARG A 215 -10.07 11.59 -4.98
N PRO A 216 -9.79 11.40 -6.28
CA PRO A 216 -9.83 12.53 -7.21
C PRO A 216 -11.20 13.18 -7.04
N ALA A 217 -11.20 14.45 -6.64
CA ALA A 217 -12.42 15.23 -6.52
C ALA A 217 -13.14 15.08 -7.86
N THR A 218 -14.33 14.49 -7.85
CA THR A 218 -15.19 14.48 -9.03
C THR A 218 -15.37 15.94 -9.40
N PRO A 219 -14.94 16.40 -10.60
CA PRO A 219 -15.26 17.76 -11.00
C PRO A 219 -16.78 17.88 -10.96
N ALA A 220 -17.27 18.85 -10.20
CA ALA A 220 -18.69 19.19 -10.18
C ALA A 220 -19.15 19.41 -11.62
N ALA A 221 -20.26 18.77 -11.97
CA ALA A 221 -20.88 18.83 -13.30
C ALA A 221 -21.20 20.27 -13.73
#